data_AF-A0A0F9M2S3-F1
#
_entry.id   AF-A0A0F9M2S3-F1
#
_cell.length_a   1.000
_cell.length_b   1.000
_cell.length_c   1.000
_cell.angle_alpha   90.00
_cell.angle_beta   90.00
_cell.angle_gamma   90.00
#
_symmetry.space_group_name_H-M   'P 1'
#
loop_
_entity.id
_entity.type
_entity.pdbx_description
1 polymer ?
#
loop_
_entity_poly.entity_id
_entity_poly.type
_entity_poly.pdbx_seq_one_letter_code
_entity_poly.pdbx_strand_id
1 'polypeptide(L)'
;MPESATILYDLNKVFIPCRTVLEMEALTSLFLENYNYDEIKELAITELSSHKFIEKFRVVDCQPLERIIEYFIDVVVRKIKPIVMYERDHHDRFRMGNVGAYTKTRLCLYFALHRLKLKFLFIKKFMDLFKENNYELNIPAEQENLGAHTFLSTFYKNYYGKNKMNLKLTLSSKRISERVKKLIDTSSIITNEDIINAITFKKFLDDKNRIKFIMKEIKASLFVCKVMFGKMDVFNPFTIGKETMIDAEEIMISQDFIPELIPAISHCYAEKTMNQLEDCFRAYEFLMNRVLEGINFAIGTASGGQINLDLDETIYNTGNVFNI
;
A
#
# COMPACT_ATOMS: atom_id res chain seq x y z
N MET A 1 6.20 11.12 -21.11
CA MET A 1 6.24 12.58 -20.88
C MET A 1 7.29 12.90 -19.83
N PRO A 2 8.05 14.00 -19.94
CA PRO A 2 9.11 14.32 -18.98
C PRO A 2 8.52 14.54 -17.58
N GLU A 3 9.15 13.93 -16.58
CA GLU A 3 8.80 14.04 -15.17
C GLU A 3 8.91 15.51 -14.73
N SER A 4 7.84 16.10 -14.22
CA SER A 4 7.88 17.48 -13.73
C SER A 4 8.87 17.57 -12.56
N ALA A 5 9.90 18.42 -12.69
CA ALA A 5 10.99 18.56 -11.73
C ALA A 5 10.51 18.96 -10.32
N THR A 6 9.36 19.63 -10.22
CA THR A 6 8.72 20.00 -8.95
C THR A 6 8.20 18.77 -8.20
N ILE A 7 7.68 17.78 -8.93
CA ILE A 7 7.12 16.53 -8.40
C ILE A 7 8.21 15.65 -7.81
N LEU A 8 9.35 15.54 -8.51
CA LEU A 8 10.55 14.87 -8.01
C LEU A 8 11.09 15.54 -6.75
N TYR A 9 10.97 16.86 -6.60
CA TYR A 9 11.54 17.59 -5.47
C TYR A 9 10.77 17.39 -4.17
N ASP A 10 9.44 17.33 -4.22
CA ASP A 10 8.59 17.08 -3.04
C ASP A 10 8.51 15.59 -2.66
N LEU A 11 8.42 14.70 -3.65
CA LEU A 11 8.47 13.25 -3.42
C LEU A 11 9.86 12.82 -2.90
N ASN A 12 10.98 13.27 -3.47
CA ASN A 12 12.29 12.81 -2.99
C ASN A 12 12.60 13.26 -1.55
N LYS A 13 12.06 14.40 -1.09
CA LYS A 13 12.25 14.88 0.29
C LYS A 13 11.53 14.03 1.34
N VAL A 14 10.44 13.38 0.96
CA VAL A 14 9.63 12.52 1.85
C VAL A 14 9.99 11.04 1.69
N PHE A 15 10.35 10.59 0.48
CA PHE A 15 10.45 9.17 0.15
C PHE A 15 11.85 8.58 0.38
N ILE A 16 12.93 9.37 0.25
CA ILE A 16 14.30 8.92 0.56
C ILE A 16 14.44 8.43 2.02
N PRO A 17 13.94 9.12 3.06
CA PRO A 17 14.05 8.63 4.44
C PRO A 17 13.09 7.48 4.75
N CYS A 18 12.07 7.23 3.92
CA CYS A 18 11.05 6.21 4.17
C CYS A 18 11.29 4.92 3.36
N ARG A 19 12.45 4.76 2.72
CA ARG A 19 12.82 3.56 1.96
C ARG A 19 12.60 2.26 2.74
N THR A 20 12.86 2.25 4.04
CA THR A 20 12.69 1.07 4.88
C THR A 20 11.24 0.57 4.96
N VAL A 21 10.25 1.45 4.74
CA VAL A 21 8.84 1.06 4.60
C VAL A 21 8.65 0.15 3.39
N LEU A 22 9.31 0.47 2.28
CA LEU A 22 9.28 -0.35 1.06
C LEU A 22 10.02 -1.66 1.22
N GLU A 23 11.17 -1.62 1.91
CA GLU A 23 11.96 -2.81 2.21
C GLU A 23 11.16 -3.77 3.09
N MET A 24 10.50 -3.26 4.14
CA MET A 24 9.64 -4.06 5.00
C MET A 24 8.39 -4.57 4.27
N GLU A 25 7.79 -3.75 3.40
CA GLU A 25 6.67 -4.17 2.55
C GLU A 25 7.08 -5.27 1.56
N ALA A 26 8.26 -5.14 0.94
CA ALA A 26 8.83 -6.15 0.04
C ALA A 26 9.09 -7.45 0.78
N LEU A 27 9.73 -7.38 1.94
CA LEU A 27 10.02 -8.53 2.79
C LEU A 27 8.74 -9.25 3.24
N THR A 28 7.72 -8.49 3.64
CA THR A 28 6.40 -9.04 4.00
C THR A 28 5.71 -9.66 2.80
N SER A 29 5.78 -9.03 1.62
CA SER A 29 5.24 -9.59 0.38
C SER A 29 5.95 -10.88 -0.04
N LEU A 30 7.26 -11.01 0.19
CA LEU A 30 7.99 -12.26 -0.05
C LEU A 30 7.60 -13.35 0.96
N PHE A 31 7.43 -12.99 2.24
CA PHE A 31 6.94 -13.91 3.26
C PHE A 31 5.54 -14.47 2.90
N LEU A 32 4.60 -13.58 2.58
CA LEU A 32 3.22 -13.93 2.23
C LEU A 32 3.08 -14.71 0.90
N GLU A 33 4.18 -14.92 0.19
CA GLU A 33 4.21 -15.84 -0.95
C GLU A 33 4.10 -17.30 -0.52
N ASN A 34 4.66 -17.62 0.65
CA ASN A 34 4.79 -18.98 1.14
C ASN A 34 3.94 -19.24 2.40
N TYR A 35 3.41 -18.19 3.04
CA TYR A 35 2.74 -18.26 4.34
C TYR A 35 1.43 -17.45 4.36
N ASN A 36 0.53 -17.76 5.29
CA ASN A 36 -0.73 -17.03 5.44
C ASN A 36 -0.55 -15.74 6.28
N TYR A 37 -1.36 -14.73 5.99
CA TYR A 37 -1.42 -13.47 6.74
C TYR A 37 -1.77 -13.68 8.21
N ASP A 38 -2.61 -14.67 8.52
CA ASP A 38 -2.98 -15.01 9.89
C ASP A 38 -1.76 -15.34 10.76
N GLU A 39 -0.66 -15.81 10.16
CA GLU A 39 0.55 -16.12 10.91
C GLU A 39 1.25 -14.88 11.46
N ILE A 40 1.10 -13.72 10.80
CA ILE A 40 1.82 -12.48 11.15
C ILE A 40 0.92 -11.38 11.71
N LYS A 41 -0.41 -11.44 11.53
CA LYS A 41 -1.32 -10.35 11.90
C LYS A 41 -1.23 -9.91 13.37
N GLU A 42 -0.94 -10.85 14.27
CA GLU A 42 -0.84 -10.60 15.71
C GLU A 42 0.49 -9.96 16.12
N LEU A 43 1.55 -10.09 15.31
CA LEU A 43 2.86 -9.48 15.61
C LEU A 43 2.78 -7.96 15.74
N ALA A 44 1.82 -7.33 15.06
CA ALA A 44 1.59 -5.90 15.14
C ALA A 44 1.01 -5.44 16.50
N ILE A 45 0.48 -6.37 17.31
CA ILE A 45 -0.30 -6.08 18.52
C ILE A 45 0.45 -6.51 19.79
N THR A 46 1.15 -7.64 19.78
CA THR A 46 1.62 -8.29 21.01
C THR A 46 2.89 -7.67 21.60
N GLU A 47 3.97 -7.54 20.81
CA GLU A 47 5.24 -6.95 21.26
C GLU A 47 6.16 -6.71 20.06
N LEU A 48 6.51 -5.45 19.80
CA LEU A 48 7.32 -5.04 18.65
C LEU A 48 8.82 -5.22 18.96
N SER A 49 9.38 -6.40 18.69
CA SER A 49 10.83 -6.65 18.78
C SER A 49 11.41 -7.14 17.45
N SER A 50 12.58 -6.62 17.08
CA SER A 50 13.28 -7.03 15.86
C SER A 50 13.59 -8.52 15.85
N HIS A 51 13.99 -9.10 16.98
CA HIS A 51 14.24 -10.56 17.12
C HIS A 51 13.03 -11.41 16.75
N LYS A 52 11.84 -11.11 17.30
CA LYS A 52 10.62 -11.87 16.98
C LYS A 52 10.26 -11.78 15.50
N PHE A 53 10.50 -10.62 14.88
CA PHE A 53 10.28 -10.44 13.45
C PHE A 53 11.30 -11.26 12.63
N ILE A 54 12.59 -11.25 12.98
CA ILE A 54 13.62 -12.03 12.29
C ILE A 54 13.30 -13.52 12.34
N GLU A 55 12.93 -14.04 13.52
CA GLU A 55 12.53 -15.43 13.70
C GLU A 55 11.29 -15.77 12.88
N LYS A 56 10.24 -14.93 12.96
CA LYS A 56 8.98 -15.20 12.28
C LYS A 56 9.14 -15.18 10.76
N PHE A 57 9.90 -14.22 10.23
CA PHE A 57 10.17 -14.11 8.81
C PHE A 57 11.19 -15.14 8.31
N ARG A 58 11.80 -15.93 9.21
CA ARG A 58 12.79 -16.97 8.91
C ARG A 58 13.99 -16.42 8.13
N VAL A 59 14.47 -15.24 8.52
CA VAL A 59 15.62 -14.57 7.89
C VAL A 59 16.89 -14.61 8.75
N VAL A 60 16.94 -15.52 9.73
CA VAL A 60 18.12 -15.75 10.57
C VAL A 60 19.33 -16.06 9.69
N ASP A 61 20.47 -15.46 10.04
CA ASP A 61 21.75 -15.55 9.33
C ASP A 61 21.76 -14.85 7.95
N CYS A 62 20.69 -14.14 7.59
CA CYS A 62 20.64 -13.31 6.38
C CYS A 62 20.84 -11.84 6.72
N GLN A 63 22.10 -11.46 6.98
CA GLN A 63 22.51 -10.13 7.44
C GLN A 63 21.83 -8.94 6.72
N PRO A 64 21.69 -8.89 5.37
CA PRO A 64 21.02 -7.78 4.71
C PRO A 64 19.52 -7.67 5.04
N LEU A 65 18.82 -8.80 5.23
CA LEU A 65 17.40 -8.84 5.56
C LEU A 65 17.16 -8.58 7.06
N GLU A 66 18.02 -9.11 7.92
CA GLU A 66 18.02 -8.81 9.36
C GLU A 66 18.13 -7.31 9.60
N ARG A 67 19.09 -6.63 8.93
CA ARG A 67 19.28 -5.18 9.02
C ARG A 67 18.06 -4.37 8.60
N ILE A 68 17.27 -4.83 7.63
CA ILE A 68 16.00 -4.18 7.27
C ILE A 68 15.06 -4.21 8.47
N ILE A 69 14.86 -5.40 9.07
CA ILE A 69 13.94 -5.58 10.20
C ILE A 69 14.41 -4.76 11.40
N GLU A 70 15.70 -4.87 11.76
CA GLU A 70 16.29 -4.12 12.87
C GLU A 70 16.13 -2.62 12.68
N TYR A 71 16.49 -2.08 11.50
CA TYR A 71 16.35 -0.66 11.26
C TYR A 71 14.89 -0.21 11.28
N PHE A 72 13.99 -0.98 10.66
CA PHE A 72 12.56 -0.66 10.65
C PHE A 72 11.98 -0.64 12.07
N ILE A 73 12.20 -1.69 12.85
CA ILE A 73 11.63 -1.82 14.20
C ILE A 73 12.35 -0.90 15.19
N ASP A 74 13.67 -0.98 15.29
CA ASP A 74 14.42 -0.33 16.36
C ASP A 74 14.74 1.14 16.09
N VAL A 75 14.68 1.59 14.83
CA VAL A 75 14.92 3.00 14.48
C VAL A 75 13.65 3.69 14.02
N VAL A 76 12.94 3.15 13.03
CA VAL A 76 11.78 3.86 12.45
C VAL A 76 10.56 3.78 13.34
N VAL A 77 10.12 2.57 13.70
CA VAL A 77 8.96 2.37 14.55
C VAL A 77 9.19 3.03 15.92
N ARG A 78 10.37 2.84 16.55
CA ARG A 78 10.67 3.50 17.84
C ARG A 78 10.61 5.03 17.83
N LYS A 79 10.82 5.69 16.68
CA LYS A 79 10.71 7.15 16.56
C LYS A 79 9.26 7.63 16.54
N ILE A 80 8.30 6.76 16.21
CA ILE A 80 6.88 7.09 16.17
C ILE A 80 6.40 7.36 17.59
N LYS A 81 5.87 8.56 17.78
CA LYS A 81 5.36 9.01 19.07
C LYS A 81 3.85 8.70 19.19
N PRO A 82 3.38 8.19 20.36
CA PRO A 82 1.97 7.89 20.61
C PRO A 82 1.04 9.10 20.40
N ILE A 83 -0.25 8.82 20.16
CA ILE A 83 -1.30 9.85 20.17
C ILE A 83 -1.75 10.01 21.62
N VAL A 84 -1.76 11.25 22.13
CA VAL A 84 -2.29 11.53 23.46
C VAL A 84 -3.82 11.54 23.35
N MET A 85 -4.50 10.57 23.97
CA MET A 85 -5.96 10.37 23.87
C MET A 85 -6.80 11.02 24.99
N TYR A 86 -6.20 11.73 25.95
CA TYR A 86 -6.98 12.36 27.03
C TYR A 86 -7.69 13.65 26.56
N GLU A 87 -8.96 13.81 26.95
CA GLU A 87 -9.67 15.09 26.91
C GLU A 87 -8.88 16.13 27.71
N ARG A 88 -8.30 17.11 27.01
CA ARG A 88 -7.70 18.27 27.65
C ARG A 88 -8.83 19.22 28.01
N ASP A 89 -9.41 19.02 29.19
CA ASP A 89 -10.26 20.03 29.81
C ASP A 89 -9.50 21.37 29.81
N HIS A 90 -10.12 22.36 29.19
CA HIS A 90 -9.55 23.67 28.94
C HIS A 90 -9.42 24.46 30.24
N HIS A 91 -8.19 24.62 30.73
CA HIS A 91 -7.83 25.79 31.53
C HIS A 91 -6.58 26.47 30.94
N ASP A 92 -6.87 27.54 30.21
CA ASP A 92 -6.05 28.72 29.98
C ASP A 92 -4.74 28.63 29.19
N ARG A 93 -4.71 29.56 28.21
CA ARG A 93 -3.57 30.16 27.49
C ARG A 93 -2.96 29.34 26.38
N PHE A 94 -3.22 29.82 25.15
CA PHE A 94 -2.34 29.81 23.98
C PHE A 94 -1.00 29.10 24.21
N ARG A 95 -1.00 27.78 24.03
CA ARG A 95 0.20 27.01 23.70
C ARG A 95 -0.05 26.33 22.36
N MET A 96 0.13 27.10 21.28
CA MET A 96 0.50 26.53 19.99
C MET A 96 1.87 25.88 20.16
N GLY A 97 1.89 24.64 20.63
CA GLY A 97 3.12 23.95 20.98
C GLY A 97 2.89 22.48 21.21
N ASN A 98 2.73 21.72 20.12
CA ASN A 98 3.49 20.47 19.85
C ASN A 98 2.89 19.54 18.79
N VAL A 99 1.73 19.83 18.19
CA VAL A 99 1.16 18.89 17.19
C VAL A 99 2.07 18.74 15.95
N GLY A 100 2.66 19.85 15.46
CA GLY A 100 3.59 19.82 14.31
C GLY A 100 4.90 19.05 14.54
N ALA A 101 5.31 18.81 15.79
CA ALA A 101 6.49 18.01 16.10
C ALA A 101 6.23 16.50 15.93
N TYR A 102 4.99 16.05 16.16
CA TYR A 102 4.58 14.65 16.01
C TYR A 102 4.41 14.26 14.54
N THR A 103 3.92 15.18 13.70
CA THR A 103 3.76 14.97 12.26
C THR A 103 5.08 14.58 11.58
N LYS A 104 6.20 15.19 12.00
CA LYS A 104 7.55 14.83 11.51
C LYS A 104 7.98 13.42 11.90
N THR A 105 7.61 12.96 13.10
CA THR A 105 7.93 11.60 13.55
C THR A 105 7.12 10.50 12.88
N ARG A 106 5.98 10.87 12.27
CA ARG A 106 5.02 9.96 11.62
C ARG A 106 5.15 9.92 10.10
N LEU A 107 6.20 10.52 9.54
CA LEU A 107 6.42 10.58 8.10
C LEU A 107 6.38 9.19 7.43
N CYS A 108 7.03 8.20 8.04
CA CYS A 108 7.03 6.81 7.56
C CYS A 108 5.64 6.18 7.61
N LEU A 109 4.83 6.49 8.62
CA LEU A 109 3.45 6.01 8.73
C LEU A 109 2.57 6.65 7.64
N TYR A 110 2.65 7.96 7.43
CA TYR A 110 1.92 8.61 6.33
C TYR A 110 2.33 8.04 4.97
N PHE A 111 3.62 7.73 4.79
CA PHE A 111 4.07 7.09 3.56
C PHE A 111 3.49 5.67 3.37
N ALA A 112 3.46 4.85 4.43
CA ALA A 112 2.82 3.52 4.34
C ALA A 112 1.31 3.61 4.08
N LEU A 113 0.60 4.52 4.75
CA LEU A 113 -0.83 4.79 4.53
C LEU A 113 -1.09 5.28 3.10
N HIS A 114 -0.25 6.17 2.58
CA HIS A 114 -0.33 6.63 1.20
C HIS A 114 -0.19 5.47 0.21
N ARG A 115 0.77 4.57 0.43
CA ARG A 115 0.96 3.38 -0.42
C ARG A 115 -0.21 2.42 -0.37
N LEU A 116 -0.74 2.15 0.82
CA LEU A 116 -1.93 1.32 0.99
C LEU A 116 -3.11 1.94 0.24
N LYS A 117 -3.36 3.24 0.42
CA LYS A 117 -4.43 3.97 -0.29
C LYS A 117 -4.26 3.89 -1.81
N LEU A 118 -3.04 4.11 -2.31
CA LEU A 118 -2.75 4.06 -3.74
C LEU A 118 -3.12 2.72 -4.39
N LYS A 119 -2.87 1.59 -3.72
CA LYS A 119 -3.22 0.27 -4.24
C LYS A 119 -4.73 0.15 -4.48
N PHE A 120 -5.55 0.63 -3.52
CA PHE A 120 -7.00 0.66 -3.67
C PHE A 120 -7.45 1.67 -4.73
N LEU A 121 -6.83 2.85 -4.82
CA LEU A 121 -7.14 3.83 -5.86
C LEU A 121 -6.80 3.33 -7.28
N PHE A 122 -5.77 2.49 -7.46
CA PHE A 122 -5.50 1.87 -8.76
C PHE A 122 -6.62 0.90 -9.16
N ILE A 123 -7.11 0.11 -8.20
CA ILE A 123 -8.26 -0.79 -8.41
C ILE A 123 -9.51 0.05 -8.72
N LYS A 124 -9.81 1.06 -7.89
CA LYS A 124 -10.93 1.98 -8.07
C LYS A 124 -10.94 2.60 -9.45
N LYS A 125 -9.83 3.23 -9.85
CA LYS A 125 -9.73 3.89 -11.14
C LYS A 125 -9.95 2.94 -12.32
N PHE A 126 -9.44 1.71 -12.27
CA PHE A 126 -9.69 0.74 -13.32
C PHE A 126 -11.20 0.41 -13.44
N MET A 127 -11.84 0.18 -12.29
CA MET A 127 -13.25 -0.22 -12.22
C MET A 127 -14.19 0.93 -12.61
N ASP A 128 -13.89 2.16 -12.18
CA ASP A 128 -14.62 3.36 -12.57
C ASP A 128 -14.55 3.54 -14.09
N LEU A 129 -13.35 3.48 -14.68
CA LEU A 129 -13.16 3.61 -16.13
C LEU A 129 -13.88 2.51 -16.91
N PHE A 130 -13.89 1.27 -16.39
CA PHE A 130 -14.62 0.18 -17.02
C PHE A 130 -16.13 0.45 -17.00
N LYS A 131 -16.68 0.93 -15.88
CA LYS A 131 -18.11 1.29 -15.76
C LYS A 131 -18.47 2.51 -16.62
N GLU A 132 -17.65 3.56 -16.62
CA GLU A 132 -17.83 4.78 -17.43
C GLU A 132 -17.81 4.49 -18.94
N ASN A 133 -17.02 3.50 -19.37
CA ASN A 133 -17.00 3.01 -20.75
C ASN A 133 -18.11 1.96 -21.01
N ASN A 134 -19.24 2.03 -20.31
CA ASN A 134 -20.38 1.11 -20.46
C ASN A 134 -20.01 -0.38 -20.35
N TYR A 135 -19.08 -0.71 -19.45
CA TYR A 135 -18.55 -2.08 -19.27
C TYR A 135 -17.79 -2.63 -20.48
N GLU A 136 -17.17 -1.75 -21.27
CA GLU A 136 -16.23 -2.12 -22.32
C GLU A 136 -14.78 -1.97 -21.84
N LEU A 137 -13.94 -2.97 -22.15
CA LEU A 137 -12.52 -2.92 -21.83
C LEU A 137 -11.81 -1.97 -22.80
N ASN A 138 -11.34 -0.84 -22.29
CA ASN A 138 -10.45 0.06 -23.04
C ASN A 138 -9.03 -0.54 -23.08
N ILE A 139 -8.73 -1.26 -24.16
CA ILE A 139 -7.42 -1.89 -24.38
C ILE A 139 -6.54 -0.92 -25.16
N PRO A 140 -5.39 -0.47 -24.61
CA PRO A 140 -4.47 0.40 -25.36
C PRO A 140 -4.00 -0.28 -26.64
N ALA A 141 -3.85 0.47 -27.74
CA ALA A 141 -3.42 -0.04 -29.05
C ALA A 141 -2.10 -0.83 -29.02
N GLU A 142 -1.19 -0.51 -28.10
CA GLU A 142 0.06 -1.26 -27.88
C GLU A 142 -0.16 -2.70 -27.40
N GLN A 143 -1.35 -3.01 -26.88
CA GLN A 143 -1.70 -4.31 -26.33
C GLN A 143 -2.57 -5.17 -27.27
N GLU A 144 -3.23 -4.60 -28.28
CA GLU A 144 -4.07 -5.35 -29.24
C GLU A 144 -3.32 -6.52 -29.90
N ASN A 145 -2.01 -6.38 -30.13
CA ASN A 145 -1.17 -7.38 -30.80
C ASN A 145 -0.76 -8.58 -29.92
N LEU A 146 -1.13 -8.62 -28.63
CA LEU A 146 -0.67 -9.64 -27.67
C LEU A 146 -1.70 -10.78 -27.39
N GLY A 147 -2.75 -10.90 -28.20
CA GLY A 147 -3.76 -11.96 -28.12
C GLY A 147 -5.03 -11.57 -27.35
N ALA A 148 -5.90 -12.56 -27.07
CA ALA A 148 -7.18 -12.35 -26.39
C ALA A 148 -6.96 -11.87 -24.94
N HIS A 149 -7.39 -10.64 -24.62
CA HIS A 149 -7.29 -10.08 -23.27
C HIS A 149 -8.58 -10.39 -22.49
N THR A 150 -8.46 -11.24 -21.47
CA THR A 150 -9.53 -11.42 -20.48
C THR A 150 -9.58 -10.21 -19.55
N PHE A 151 -10.75 -9.93 -18.96
CA PHE A 151 -10.93 -8.87 -17.97
C PHE A 151 -9.85 -8.93 -16.87
N LEU A 152 -9.63 -10.11 -16.29
CA LEU A 152 -8.62 -10.31 -15.24
C LEU A 152 -7.19 -10.02 -15.73
N SER A 153 -6.89 -10.31 -17.00
CA SER A 153 -5.59 -9.98 -17.60
C SER A 153 -5.37 -8.48 -17.71
N THR A 154 -6.38 -7.74 -18.16
CA THR A 154 -6.32 -6.28 -18.33
C THR A 154 -6.28 -5.59 -16.97
N PHE A 155 -7.11 -6.04 -16.03
CA PHE A 155 -7.12 -5.58 -14.64
C PHE A 155 -5.74 -5.72 -13.99
N TYR A 156 -5.17 -6.92 -14.03
CA TYR A 156 -3.84 -7.19 -13.47
C TYR A 156 -2.76 -6.33 -14.12
N LYS A 157 -2.74 -6.24 -15.46
CA LYS A 157 -1.74 -5.45 -16.20
C LYS A 157 -1.82 -3.97 -15.83
N ASN A 158 -3.04 -3.42 -15.70
CA ASN A 158 -3.24 -2.05 -15.29
C ASN A 158 -2.69 -1.82 -13.88
N TYR A 159 -3.15 -2.60 -12.90
CA TYR A 159 -2.69 -2.51 -11.51
C TYR A 159 -1.16 -2.66 -11.41
N TYR A 160 -0.59 -3.69 -12.04
CA TYR A 160 0.86 -3.95 -12.07
C TYR A 160 1.64 -2.78 -12.68
N GLY A 161 1.17 -2.27 -13.82
CA GLY A 161 1.79 -1.14 -14.52
C GLY A 161 1.81 0.13 -13.67
N LYS A 162 0.67 0.47 -13.05
CA LYS A 162 0.52 1.64 -12.19
C LYS A 162 1.35 1.52 -10.91
N ASN A 163 1.34 0.36 -10.26
CA ASN A 163 2.16 0.13 -9.06
C ASN A 163 3.67 0.17 -9.37
N LYS A 164 4.10 -0.44 -10.48
CA LYS A 164 5.49 -0.37 -10.94
C LYS A 164 5.94 1.06 -11.28
N MET A 165 5.07 1.84 -11.92
CA MET A 165 5.34 3.25 -12.19
C MET A 165 5.50 4.03 -10.89
N ASN A 166 4.60 3.84 -9.93
CA ASN A 166 4.67 4.47 -8.61
C ASN A 166 5.98 4.13 -7.87
N LEU A 167 6.38 2.85 -7.88
CA LEU A 167 7.64 2.38 -7.28
C LEU A 167 8.87 3.02 -7.95
N LYS A 168 8.89 3.14 -9.27
CA LYS A 168 9.99 3.78 -10.00
C LYS A 168 10.11 5.26 -9.70
N LEU A 169 8.99 5.98 -9.63
CA LEU A 169 8.95 7.39 -9.24
C LEU A 169 9.47 7.57 -7.81
N THR A 170 9.11 6.65 -6.93
CA THR A 170 9.52 6.64 -5.51
C THR A 170 11.01 6.33 -5.33
N LEU A 171 11.53 5.31 -6.02
CA LEU A 171 12.89 4.77 -5.84
C LEU A 171 13.89 5.38 -6.84
N SER A 172 13.65 6.62 -7.29
CA SER A 172 14.46 7.29 -8.32
C SER A 172 15.96 7.08 -8.08
N SER A 173 16.59 6.31 -8.97
CA SER A 173 18.02 6.08 -8.93
C SER A 173 18.70 7.35 -9.42
N LYS A 174 19.42 8.05 -8.54
CA LYS A 174 20.47 8.96 -9.01
C LYS A 174 21.33 8.17 -9.99
N ARG A 175 21.63 8.72 -11.17
CA ARG A 175 22.54 8.08 -12.13
C ARG A 175 23.90 7.91 -11.46
N ILE A 176 24.16 6.73 -10.94
CA ILE A 176 25.48 6.33 -10.44
C ILE A 176 26.33 6.04 -11.68
N SER A 177 27.50 6.67 -11.77
CA SER A 177 28.41 6.40 -12.89
C SER A 177 28.87 4.94 -12.87
N GLU A 178 29.08 4.33 -14.04
CA GLU A 178 29.51 2.92 -14.14
C GLU A 178 30.78 2.64 -13.34
N ARG A 179 31.67 3.64 -13.24
CA ARG A 179 32.90 3.57 -12.44
C ARG A 179 32.61 3.39 -10.95
N VAL A 180 31.61 4.08 -10.41
CA VAL A 180 31.19 3.93 -9.00
C VAL A 180 30.44 2.62 -8.80
N LYS A 181 29.62 2.19 -9.77
CA LYS A 181 28.90 0.90 -9.71
C LYS A 181 29.86 -0.29 -9.58
N LYS A 182 31.03 -0.23 -10.25
CA LYS A 182 32.08 -1.27 -10.17
C LYS A 182 32.87 -1.27 -8.85
N LEU A 183 32.76 -0.23 -8.04
CA LEU A 183 33.48 -0.07 -6.76
C LEU A 183 32.60 -0.37 -5.54
N ILE A 184 31.29 -0.54 -5.73
CA ILE A 184 30.36 -0.87 -4.66
C ILE A 184 30.34 -2.39 -4.50
N ASP A 185 30.70 -2.89 -3.32
CA ASP A 185 30.45 -4.28 -2.95
C ASP A 185 28.95 -4.47 -2.71
N THR A 186 28.28 -5.18 -3.62
CA THR A 186 26.83 -5.42 -3.56
C THR A 186 26.47 -6.65 -2.73
N SER A 187 27.45 -7.43 -2.25
CA SER A 187 27.18 -8.69 -1.53
C SER A 187 26.42 -8.49 -0.21
N SER A 188 26.51 -7.30 0.39
CA SER A 188 25.89 -6.95 1.68
C SER A 188 24.82 -5.85 1.59
N ILE A 189 24.41 -5.45 0.37
CA ILE A 189 23.55 -4.28 0.14
C ILE A 189 22.36 -4.66 -0.73
N ILE A 190 21.15 -4.32 -0.25
CA ILE A 190 19.92 -4.41 -1.05
C ILE A 190 19.81 -3.15 -1.90
N THR A 191 19.63 -3.31 -3.22
CA THR A 191 19.53 -2.18 -4.15
C THR A 191 18.07 -1.77 -4.38
N ASN A 192 17.86 -0.57 -4.95
CA ASN A 192 16.52 -0.15 -5.37
C ASN A 192 15.94 -1.10 -6.43
N GLU A 193 16.79 -1.66 -7.30
CA GLU A 193 16.38 -2.65 -8.29
C GLU A 193 15.91 -3.95 -7.62
N ASP A 194 16.59 -4.39 -6.57
CA ASP A 194 16.17 -5.57 -5.78
C ASP A 194 14.81 -5.35 -5.12
N ILE A 195 14.56 -4.16 -4.56
CA ILE A 195 13.25 -3.82 -3.96
C ILE A 195 12.16 -3.81 -5.04
N ILE A 196 12.41 -3.14 -6.17
CA ILE A 196 11.44 -3.10 -7.29
C ILE A 196 11.17 -4.53 -7.77
N ASN A 197 12.22 -5.33 -7.95
CA ASN A 197 12.09 -6.70 -8.39
C ASN A 197 11.30 -7.49 -7.36
N ALA A 198 11.64 -7.47 -6.07
CA ALA A 198 10.93 -8.21 -5.01
C ALA A 198 9.44 -7.86 -4.94
N ILE A 199 9.08 -6.57 -5.00
CA ILE A 199 7.67 -6.14 -4.96
C ILE A 199 6.95 -6.51 -6.27
N THR A 200 7.64 -6.44 -7.42
CA THR A 200 7.05 -6.70 -8.74
C THR A 200 7.36 -8.10 -9.30
N PHE A 201 7.88 -9.01 -8.46
CA PHE A 201 8.34 -10.34 -8.87
C PHE A 201 7.12 -11.23 -9.11
N LYS A 202 6.63 -11.21 -10.35
CA LYS A 202 5.99 -12.31 -11.09
C LYS A 202 5.33 -11.75 -12.34
N LYS A 203 5.94 -12.02 -13.50
CA LYS A 203 5.44 -11.53 -14.79
C LYS A 203 4.41 -12.47 -15.44
N PHE A 204 4.15 -13.65 -14.87
CA PHE A 204 3.30 -14.67 -15.47
C PHE A 204 2.55 -15.43 -14.38
N LEU A 205 1.27 -15.11 -14.26
CA LEU A 205 0.36 -15.76 -13.33
C LEU A 205 -0.91 -16.11 -14.10
N ASP A 206 -1.40 -17.34 -13.93
CA ASP A 206 -2.79 -17.70 -14.20
C ASP A 206 -3.73 -16.74 -13.47
N ASP A 207 -4.97 -16.61 -13.94
CA ASP A 207 -5.97 -15.67 -13.39
C ASP A 207 -6.11 -15.77 -11.86
N LYS A 208 -6.10 -16.98 -11.30
CA LYS A 208 -6.14 -17.22 -9.85
C LYS A 208 -4.92 -16.65 -9.11
N ASN A 209 -3.76 -16.67 -9.74
CA ASN A 209 -2.52 -16.19 -9.14
C ASN A 209 -2.39 -14.65 -9.27
N ARG A 210 -3.00 -14.03 -10.30
CA ARG A 210 -3.02 -12.56 -10.47
C ARG A 210 -3.72 -11.86 -9.31
N ILE A 211 -4.88 -12.38 -8.89
CA ILE A 211 -5.61 -11.83 -7.75
C ILE A 211 -4.86 -12.06 -6.43
N LYS A 212 -4.28 -13.26 -6.25
CA LYS A 212 -3.42 -13.54 -5.09
C LYS A 212 -2.25 -12.57 -4.96
N PHE A 213 -1.64 -12.18 -6.08
CA PHE A 213 -0.56 -11.18 -6.08
C PHE A 213 -1.04 -9.83 -5.53
N ILE A 214 -2.18 -9.32 -6.03
CA ILE A 214 -2.76 -8.05 -5.56
C ILE A 214 -3.06 -8.11 -4.06
N MET A 215 -3.69 -9.20 -3.61
CA MET A 215 -3.99 -9.40 -2.19
C MET A 215 -2.75 -9.46 -1.32
N LYS A 216 -1.71 -10.15 -1.79
CA LYS A 216 -0.42 -10.25 -1.09
C LYS A 216 0.18 -8.88 -0.86
N GLU A 217 0.16 -8.03 -1.89
CA GLU A 217 0.66 -6.67 -1.80
C GLU A 217 -0.17 -5.80 -0.85
N ILE A 218 -1.50 -5.88 -0.90
CA ILE A 218 -2.39 -5.13 0.01
C ILE A 218 -2.12 -5.54 1.45
N LYS A 219 -2.09 -6.85 1.72
CA LYS A 219 -1.80 -7.43 3.05
C LYS A 219 -0.43 -7.00 3.58
N ALA A 220 0.59 -6.95 2.73
CA ALA A 220 1.91 -6.48 3.11
C ALA A 220 1.90 -4.99 3.54
N SER A 221 1.27 -4.10 2.76
CA SER A 221 1.15 -2.68 3.15
C SER A 221 0.30 -2.48 4.40
N LEU A 222 -0.79 -3.25 4.53
CA LEU A 222 -1.64 -3.22 5.71
C LEU A 222 -0.86 -3.60 6.97
N PHE A 223 -0.12 -4.71 6.93
CA PHE A 223 0.73 -5.15 8.03
C PHE A 223 1.74 -4.09 8.47
N VAL A 224 2.46 -3.49 7.50
CA VAL A 224 3.43 -2.43 7.78
C VAL A 224 2.78 -1.21 8.45
N CYS A 225 1.56 -0.84 8.04
CA CYS A 225 0.79 0.20 8.72
C CYS A 225 0.44 -0.21 10.16
N LYS A 226 -0.08 -1.42 10.36
CA LYS A 226 -0.47 -1.92 11.69
C LYS A 226 0.70 -1.97 12.66
N VAL A 227 1.88 -2.40 12.21
CA VAL A 227 3.10 -2.42 13.05
C VAL A 227 3.44 -1.03 13.56
N MET A 228 3.33 0.00 12.70
CA MET A 228 3.58 1.38 13.10
C MET A 228 2.48 1.95 14.00
N PHE A 229 1.21 1.59 13.79
CA PHE A 229 0.10 1.99 14.65
C PHE A 229 0.11 1.29 16.01
N GLY A 230 0.57 0.03 16.09
CA GLY A 230 0.75 -0.69 17.34
C GLY A 230 1.70 0.04 18.29
N LYS A 231 2.71 0.73 17.75
CA LYS A 231 3.60 1.60 18.55
C LYS A 231 2.93 2.86 19.11
N MET A 232 1.79 3.24 18.53
CA MET A 232 0.97 4.37 18.96
C MET A 232 -0.18 3.95 19.86
N ASP A 233 -0.26 2.67 20.23
CA ASP A 233 -1.35 2.04 20.98
C ASP A 233 -2.72 2.14 20.28
N VAL A 234 -2.71 2.20 18.94
CA VAL A 234 -3.92 2.21 18.09
C VAL A 234 -4.05 0.87 17.40
N PHE A 235 -4.84 -0.05 17.96
CA PHE A 235 -4.92 -1.43 17.45
C PHE A 235 -5.91 -1.61 16.29
N ASN A 236 -6.92 -0.74 16.19
CA ASN A 236 -7.96 -0.77 15.16
C ASN A 236 -7.98 0.56 14.37
N PRO A 237 -6.90 0.91 13.65
CA PRO A 237 -6.76 2.23 13.05
C PRO A 237 -7.71 2.49 11.88
N PHE A 238 -8.27 1.44 11.26
CA PHE A 238 -9.15 1.53 10.09
C PHE A 238 -10.64 1.45 10.42
N THR A 239 -11.00 1.10 11.65
CA THR A 239 -12.38 0.90 12.06
C THR A 239 -13.04 2.24 12.38
N ILE A 240 -14.16 2.55 11.70
CA ILE A 240 -14.92 3.78 11.91
C ILE A 240 -16.02 3.50 12.94
N GLY A 241 -16.04 4.23 14.05
CA GLY A 241 -17.08 4.14 15.08
C GLY A 241 -18.43 4.75 14.65
N LYS A 242 -19.05 4.23 13.59
CA LYS A 242 -20.43 4.57 13.15
C LYS A 242 -21.41 3.45 13.51
N GLU A 243 -22.70 3.76 13.52
CA GLU A 243 -23.82 2.86 13.92
C GLU A 243 -23.83 1.48 13.24
N THR A 244 -23.27 1.38 12.03
CA THR A 244 -22.93 0.10 11.40
C THR A 244 -21.43 -0.14 11.54
N MET A 245 -21.04 -1.05 12.45
CA MET A 245 -19.64 -1.49 12.61
C MET A 245 -19.22 -2.34 11.40
N ILE A 246 -18.91 -1.69 10.29
CA ILE A 246 -18.26 -2.33 9.16
C ILE A 246 -16.76 -2.16 9.34
N ASP A 247 -16.08 -3.27 9.60
CA ASP A 247 -14.63 -3.28 9.76
C ASP A 247 -13.95 -3.21 8.38
N ALA A 248 -13.44 -2.02 8.06
CA ALA A 248 -12.70 -1.80 6.82
C ALA A 248 -11.46 -2.69 6.74
N GLU A 249 -10.79 -3.00 7.86
CA GLU A 249 -9.63 -3.87 7.86
C GLU A 249 -9.99 -5.29 7.41
N GLU A 250 -11.09 -5.84 7.93
CA GLU A 250 -11.60 -7.16 7.53
C GLU A 250 -11.95 -7.19 6.05
N ILE A 251 -12.56 -6.12 5.51
CA ILE A 251 -12.82 -6.03 4.07
C ILE A 251 -11.51 -6.07 3.26
N MET A 252 -10.46 -5.38 3.70
CA MET A 252 -9.17 -5.35 2.99
C MET A 252 -8.49 -6.72 2.90
N ILE A 253 -8.78 -7.64 3.83
CA ILE A 253 -8.16 -8.98 3.90
C ILE A 253 -9.09 -10.14 3.54
N SER A 254 -10.40 -9.88 3.44
CA SER A 254 -11.45 -10.87 3.16
C SER A 254 -11.29 -11.54 1.79
N GLN A 255 -11.81 -12.76 1.70
CA GLN A 255 -11.97 -13.47 0.42
C GLN A 255 -13.13 -12.89 -0.41
N ASP A 256 -14.15 -12.34 0.23
CA ASP A 256 -15.39 -11.95 -0.46
C ASP A 256 -15.24 -10.67 -1.30
N PHE A 257 -14.22 -9.85 -1.02
CA PHE A 257 -13.99 -8.61 -1.75
C PHE A 257 -13.16 -8.85 -3.02
N ILE A 258 -11.87 -8.55 -3.03
CA ILE A 258 -11.04 -8.68 -4.24
C ILE A 258 -10.96 -10.16 -4.73
N PRO A 259 -10.79 -11.18 -3.87
CA PRO A 259 -10.63 -12.57 -4.32
C PRO A 259 -11.84 -13.20 -5.01
N GLU A 260 -13.05 -12.91 -4.57
CA GLU A 260 -14.28 -13.48 -5.15
C GLU A 260 -15.02 -12.49 -6.05
N LEU A 261 -15.17 -11.23 -5.64
CA LEU A 261 -15.97 -10.25 -6.39
C LEU A 261 -15.36 -9.89 -7.74
N ILE A 262 -14.04 -9.76 -7.84
CA ILE A 262 -13.38 -9.41 -9.11
C ILE A 262 -13.49 -10.57 -10.12
N PRO A 263 -13.24 -11.84 -9.75
CA PRO A 263 -13.56 -12.96 -10.61
C PRO A 263 -15.04 -13.06 -10.98
N ALA A 264 -15.97 -12.79 -10.05
CA ALA A 264 -17.40 -12.77 -10.34
C ALA A 264 -17.75 -11.71 -11.40
N ILE A 265 -17.17 -10.51 -11.30
CA ILE A 265 -17.30 -9.45 -12.32
C ILE A 265 -16.74 -9.91 -13.66
N SER A 266 -15.57 -10.54 -13.67
CA SER A 266 -14.98 -11.09 -14.89
C SER A 266 -15.87 -12.15 -15.54
N HIS A 267 -16.54 -12.98 -14.75
CA HIS A 267 -17.44 -14.02 -15.22
C HIS A 267 -18.71 -13.43 -15.81
N CYS A 268 -19.38 -12.51 -15.09
CA CYS A 268 -20.57 -11.82 -15.59
C CYS A 268 -20.30 -11.05 -16.89
N TYR A 269 -19.12 -10.42 -16.99
CA TYR A 269 -18.66 -9.76 -18.21
C TYR A 269 -18.52 -10.76 -19.38
N ALA A 270 -17.89 -11.91 -19.14
CA ALA A 270 -17.69 -12.93 -20.18
C ALA A 270 -19.01 -13.56 -20.66
N GLU A 271 -19.97 -13.77 -19.75
CA GLU A 271 -21.29 -14.31 -20.04
C GLU A 271 -22.29 -13.27 -20.56
N LYS A 272 -21.91 -11.99 -20.56
CA LYS A 272 -22.75 -10.85 -20.96
C LYS A 272 -24.02 -10.72 -20.10
N THR A 273 -23.95 -11.10 -18.82
CA THR A 273 -25.07 -11.01 -17.88
C THR A 273 -25.08 -9.62 -17.21
N MET A 274 -25.56 -8.61 -17.93
CA MET A 274 -25.48 -7.20 -17.51
C MET A 274 -26.11 -6.91 -16.15
N ASN A 275 -27.28 -7.50 -15.83
CA ASN A 275 -27.92 -7.28 -14.53
C ASN A 275 -27.05 -7.75 -13.35
N GLN A 276 -26.46 -8.95 -13.48
CA GLN A 276 -25.57 -9.50 -12.46
C GLN A 276 -24.25 -8.72 -12.38
N LEU A 277 -23.75 -8.24 -13.52
CA LEU A 277 -22.59 -7.37 -13.57
C LEU A 277 -22.83 -6.06 -12.78
N GLU A 278 -23.98 -5.43 -12.97
CA GLU A 278 -24.36 -4.22 -12.23
C GLU A 278 -24.49 -4.47 -10.73
N ASP A 279 -25.09 -5.60 -10.32
CA ASP A 279 -25.20 -5.96 -8.91
C ASP A 279 -23.82 -6.20 -8.27
N CYS A 280 -22.92 -6.89 -8.96
CA CYS A 280 -21.53 -7.05 -8.54
C CYS A 280 -20.81 -5.70 -8.40
N PHE A 281 -21.06 -4.76 -9.33
CA PHE A 281 -20.48 -3.41 -9.27
C PHE A 281 -20.99 -2.60 -8.08
N ARG A 282 -22.29 -2.70 -7.72
CA ARG A 282 -22.83 -2.05 -6.52
C ARG A 282 -22.18 -2.57 -5.25
N ALA A 283 -22.02 -3.89 -5.14
CA ALA A 283 -21.30 -4.51 -4.02
C ALA A 283 -19.84 -4.03 -3.96
N TYR A 284 -19.18 -3.94 -5.12
CA TYR A 284 -17.81 -3.46 -5.24
C TYR A 284 -17.66 -2.02 -4.78
N GLU A 285 -18.52 -1.10 -5.25
CA GLU A 285 -18.48 0.31 -4.88
C GLU A 285 -18.72 0.50 -3.39
N PHE A 286 -19.66 -0.28 -2.82
CA PHE A 286 -19.91 -0.27 -1.38
C PHE A 286 -18.67 -0.66 -0.58
N LEU A 287 -18.04 -1.80 -0.90
CA LEU A 287 -16.87 -2.29 -0.19
C LEU A 287 -15.65 -1.38 -0.39
N MET A 288 -15.42 -0.89 -1.61
CA MET A 288 -14.31 0.02 -1.93
C MET A 288 -14.44 1.34 -1.17
N ASN A 289 -15.64 1.93 -1.10
CA ASN A 289 -15.87 3.16 -0.34
C ASN A 289 -15.56 2.95 1.14
N ARG A 290 -16.01 1.84 1.75
CA ARG A 290 -15.71 1.52 3.16
C ARG A 290 -14.23 1.37 3.43
N VAL A 291 -13.49 0.72 2.52
CA VAL A 291 -12.05 0.60 2.62
C VAL A 291 -11.36 1.98 2.57
N LEU A 292 -11.73 2.83 1.62
CA LEU A 292 -11.15 4.16 1.48
C LEU A 292 -11.52 5.09 2.64
N GLU A 293 -12.76 5.01 3.14
CA GLU A 293 -13.18 5.70 4.37
C GLU A 293 -12.32 5.26 5.57
N GLY A 294 -12.09 3.95 5.74
CA GLY A 294 -11.26 3.42 6.82
C GLY A 294 -9.81 3.86 6.73
N ILE A 295 -9.23 3.91 5.53
CA ILE A 295 -7.87 4.44 5.33
C ILE A 295 -7.81 5.94 5.64
N ASN A 296 -8.81 6.72 5.21
CA ASN A 296 -8.90 8.15 5.55
C ASN A 296 -9.05 8.37 7.06
N PHE A 297 -9.83 7.54 7.73
CA PHE A 297 -9.94 7.57 9.19
C PHE A 297 -8.60 7.27 9.88
N ALA A 298 -7.84 6.29 9.38
CA ALA A 298 -6.50 5.99 9.88
C ALA A 298 -5.54 7.18 9.68
N ILE A 299 -5.61 7.87 8.54
CA ILE A 299 -4.83 9.08 8.25
C ILE A 299 -5.23 10.22 9.19
N GLY A 300 -6.52 10.43 9.41
CA GLY A 300 -7.06 11.39 10.37
C GLY A 300 -6.54 11.11 11.78
N THR A 301 -6.60 9.85 12.21
CA THR A 301 -6.07 9.41 13.51
C THR A 301 -4.57 9.68 13.61
N ALA A 302 -3.77 9.22 12.65
CA ALA A 302 -2.32 9.43 12.62
C ALA A 302 -1.93 10.91 12.64
N SER A 303 -2.75 11.79 12.05
CA SER A 303 -2.55 13.24 12.02
C SER A 303 -3.15 14.00 13.20
N GLY A 304 -3.92 13.35 14.08
CA GLY A 304 -4.67 14.03 15.12
C GLY A 304 -5.75 14.98 14.55
N GLY A 305 -6.37 14.59 13.43
CA GLY A 305 -7.42 15.35 12.75
C GLY A 305 -6.93 16.48 11.84
N GLN A 306 -5.61 16.59 11.60
CA GLN A 306 -5.05 17.66 10.77
C GLN A 306 -5.12 17.39 9.27
N ILE A 307 -5.15 16.11 8.87
CA ILE A 307 -5.27 15.70 7.48
C ILE A 307 -6.65 15.07 7.31
N ASN A 308 -7.53 15.79 6.62
CA ASN A 308 -8.83 15.30 6.18
C ASN A 308 -8.78 15.20 4.67
N LEU A 309 -9.05 14.01 4.15
CA LEU A 309 -9.02 13.72 2.72
C LEU A 309 -10.39 13.25 2.27
N ASP A 310 -10.76 13.62 1.06
CA ASP A 310 -11.84 12.96 0.34
C ASP A 310 -11.44 11.53 -0.06
N LEU A 311 -12.40 10.73 -0.53
CA LEU A 311 -12.19 9.31 -0.85
C LEU A 311 -11.05 9.11 -1.84
N ASP A 312 -11.02 9.91 -2.91
CA ASP A 312 -10.07 9.77 -4.02
C ASP A 312 -8.78 10.58 -3.83
N GLU A 313 -8.72 11.43 -2.80
CA GLU A 313 -7.57 12.31 -2.57
C GLU A 313 -6.35 11.55 -2.02
N THR A 314 -5.15 11.90 -2.49
CA THR A 314 -3.91 11.28 -2.03
C THR A 314 -3.20 12.15 -0.99
N ILE A 315 -2.52 11.53 -0.02
CA ILE A 315 -1.70 12.24 0.98
C ILE A 315 -0.59 13.08 0.31
N TYR A 316 0.08 12.48 -0.67
CA TYR A 316 1.15 13.11 -1.44
C TYR A 316 0.74 13.20 -2.90
N ASN A 317 1.31 14.17 -3.62
CA ASN A 317 1.09 14.30 -5.05
C ASN A 317 1.72 13.10 -5.80
N THR A 318 0.89 12.34 -6.51
CA THR A 318 1.32 11.14 -7.25
C THR A 318 1.73 11.43 -8.69
N GLY A 319 1.77 12.70 -9.08
CA GLY A 319 2.01 13.14 -10.45
C GLY A 319 1.09 12.46 -11.45
N ASN A 320 1.66 12.00 -12.56
CA ASN A 320 0.93 11.40 -13.67
C ASN A 320 0.61 9.91 -13.47
N VAL A 321 0.76 9.33 -12.26
CA VAL A 321 0.40 7.92 -12.06
C VAL A 321 -1.06 7.66 -12.46
N PHE A 322 -1.97 8.60 -12.17
CA PHE A 322 -3.34 8.52 -12.63
C PHE A 322 -3.56 9.08 -14.04
N ASN A 323 -2.62 9.85 -14.60
CA ASN A 323 -2.72 10.39 -15.97
C ASN A 323 -2.06 9.42 -16.96
N ILE A 324 -2.83 8.45 -17.45
CA ILE A 324 -2.71 7.74 -18.75
C ILE A 324 -4.10 7.19 -19.01
#